data_AF-A0AAE5KMA9-F1
#
_entry.id   AF-A0AAE5KMA9-F1
#
_cell.length_a   1.000
_cell.length_b   1.000
_cell.length_c   1.000
_cell.angle_alpha   90.00
_cell.angle_beta   90.00
_cell.angle_gamma   90.00
#
_symmetry.space_group_name_H-M   'P 1'
#
loop_
_entity.id
_entity.type
_entity.pdbx_description
1 polymer ?
#
loop_
_entity_poly.entity_id
_entity_poly.type
_entity_poly.pdbx_seq_one_letter_code
_entity_poly.pdbx_strand_id
1 'polypeptide(L)'
;MDRFLDPHDTLADKAYQGLDLITPVKKLPGAELTDDEKHLNRHINHHRVVIERVIAHFKCWRVLSSIFRRALTSYRRVFSVVRALFFWIQNHPNE
;
A
#
# COMPACT_ATOMS: atom_id res chain seq x y z
N MET A 1 -10.52 -12.00 -7.88
CA MET A 1 -9.79 -11.28 -6.80
C MET A 1 -10.64 -10.14 -6.26
N ASP A 2 -11.60 -9.65 -7.04
CA ASP A 2 -12.46 -8.48 -6.81
C ASP A 2 -13.58 -8.67 -5.77
N ARG A 3 -13.68 -9.84 -5.13
CA ARG A 3 -14.72 -10.14 -4.13
C ARG A 3 -14.38 -9.60 -2.73
N PHE A 4 -13.23 -8.94 -2.54
CA PHE A 4 -12.73 -8.53 -1.22
C PHE A 4 -12.51 -7.02 -1.05
N LEU A 5 -12.69 -6.22 -2.10
CA LEU A 5 -12.53 -4.77 -2.02
C LEU A 5 -13.91 -4.13 -2.10
N ASP A 6 -14.31 -3.44 -1.04
CA ASP A 6 -15.51 -2.61 -1.06
C ASP A 6 -15.19 -1.32 -1.84
N PRO A 7 -15.87 -1.04 -2.97
CA PRO A 7 -15.67 0.17 -3.77
C PRO A 7 -15.79 1.45 -2.94
N HIS A 8 -16.62 1.45 -1.90
CA HIS A 8 -16.91 2.62 -1.10
C HIS A 8 -15.95 2.87 0.06
N ASP A 9 -15.05 1.92 0.36
CA ASP A 9 -14.12 2.03 1.50
C ASP A 9 -12.66 1.67 1.14
N THR A 10 -12.41 1.27 -0.11
CA THR A 10 -11.07 0.87 -0.53
C THR A 10 -10.32 2.00 -1.21
N LEU A 11 -9.27 2.49 -0.54
CA LEU A 11 -8.27 3.37 -1.14
C LEU A 11 -7.32 2.58 -2.04
N ALA A 12 -7.18 2.99 -3.29
CA ALA A 12 -6.34 2.33 -4.27
C ALA A 12 -5.38 3.27 -5.01
N ASP A 13 -4.37 2.69 -5.64
CA ASP A 13 -3.45 3.43 -6.51
C ASP A 13 -4.15 3.88 -7.79
N LYS A 14 -3.62 4.91 -8.43
CA LYS A 14 -4.11 5.50 -9.69
C LYS A 14 -4.21 4.48 -10.82
N ALA A 15 -3.40 3.42 -10.80
CA ALA A 15 -3.48 2.33 -11.78
C ALA A 15 -4.77 1.51 -11.69
N TYR A 16 -5.53 1.62 -10.59
CA TYR A 16 -6.80 0.92 -10.37
C TYR A 16 -8.03 1.76 -10.72
N GLN A 17 -7.85 2.89 -11.42
CA GLN A 17 -8.96 3.67 -11.98
C GLN A 17 -9.83 2.78 -12.90
N GLY A 18 -11.16 2.90 -12.75
CA GLY A 18 -12.13 2.08 -13.49
C GLY A 18 -12.67 0.86 -12.74
N LEU A 19 -12.19 0.62 -11.52
CA LEU A 19 -12.66 -0.45 -10.62
C LEU A 19 -13.61 0.03 -9.51
N ASP A 20 -14.15 1.25 -9.66
CA ASP A 20 -15.04 1.91 -8.68
C ASP A 20 -14.41 2.12 -7.28
N LEU A 21 -13.10 1.92 -7.14
CA LEU A 21 -12.34 2.16 -5.91
C LEU A 21 -12.04 3.65 -5.71
N ILE A 22 -11.83 4.06 -4.46
CA ILE A 22 -11.37 5.41 -4.12
C ILE A 22 -9.94 5.57 -4.64
N THR A 23 -9.77 6.33 -5.72
CA THR A 23 -8.46 6.54 -6.37
C THR A 23 -8.17 8.04 -6.56
N PRO A 24 -6.89 8.45 -6.61
CA PRO A 24 -6.55 9.81 -6.99
C PRO A 24 -7.07 10.13 -8.40
N VAL A 25 -7.63 11.31 -8.57
CA VAL A 25 -8.06 11.83 -9.87
C VAL A 25 -6.84 12.06 -10.76
N LYS A 26 -6.92 11.56 -12.01
CA LYS A 26 -5.86 11.73 -13.00
C LYS A 26 -6.11 13.00 -13.79
N LYS A 27 -5.08 13.85 -13.90
CA LYS A 27 -5.10 15.03 -14.77
C LYS A 27 -5.33 14.59 -16.22
N LEU A 28 -6.34 15.15 -16.87
CA LEU A 28 -6.62 14.92 -18.29
C LEU A 28 -5.64 15.74 -19.17
N PRO A 29 -5.33 15.28 -20.40
CA PRO A 29 -4.52 16.05 -21.33
C PRO A 29 -5.15 17.42 -21.61
N GLY A 30 -4.38 18.50 -21.41
CA GLY A 30 -4.83 19.87 -21.69
C GLY A 30 -5.77 20.49 -20.64
N ALA A 31 -6.14 19.77 -19.57
CA ALA A 31 -6.97 20.29 -18.49
C ALA A 31 -6.18 20.34 -17.18
N GLU A 32 -6.45 21.35 -16.35
CA GLU A 32 -5.95 21.41 -14.98
C GLU A 32 -6.90 20.68 -14.03
N LEU A 33 -6.35 20.16 -12.93
CA LEU A 33 -7.18 19.66 -11.84
C LEU A 33 -7.92 20.83 -11.17
N THR A 34 -9.18 20.61 -10.83
CA THR A 34 -9.94 21.55 -10.01
C THR A 34 -9.35 21.61 -8.60
N ASP A 35 -9.67 22.65 -7.84
CA ASP A 35 -9.14 22.77 -6.48
C ASP A 35 -9.69 21.69 -5.53
N ASP A 36 -10.91 21.22 -5.79
CA ASP A 36 -11.53 20.08 -5.10
C ASP A 36 -10.80 18.77 -5.42
N GLU A 37 -10.49 18.53 -6.71
CA GLU A 37 -9.71 17.35 -7.12
C GLU A 37 -8.30 17.37 -6.53
N LYS A 38 -7.67 18.55 -6.45
CA LYS A 38 -6.38 18.71 -5.75
C LYS A 38 -6.52 18.42 -4.26
N HIS A 39 -7.60 18.88 -3.62
CA HIS A 39 -7.84 18.63 -2.20
C HIS A 39 -8.04 17.13 -1.93
N LEU A 40 -8.88 16.46 -2.72
CA LEU A 40 -9.08 15.01 -2.67
C LEU A 40 -7.76 14.26 -2.89
N ASN A 41 -7.01 14.62 -3.92
CA ASN A 41 -5.71 13.99 -4.20
C ASN A 41 -4.71 14.18 -3.06
N ARG A 42 -4.66 15.35 -2.42
CA ARG A 42 -3.82 15.58 -1.24
C ARG A 42 -4.20 14.67 -0.08
N HIS A 43 -5.49 14.52 0.20
CA HIS A 43 -5.98 13.64 1.25
C HIS A 43 -5.62 12.17 0.97
N ILE A 44 -5.89 11.68 -0.24
CA ILE A 44 -5.53 10.32 -0.65
C ILE A 44 -4.01 10.11 -0.57
N ASN A 45 -3.23 11.08 -1.06
CA ASN A 45 -1.78 10.96 -1.08
C ASN A 45 -1.17 10.98 0.33
N HIS A 46 -1.79 11.67 1.29
CA HIS A 46 -1.38 11.65 2.69
C HIS A 46 -1.37 10.23 3.26
N HIS A 47 -2.43 9.44 3.02
CA HIS A 47 -2.48 8.03 3.42
C HIS A 47 -1.48 7.17 2.65
N ARG A 48 -1.38 7.38 1.33
CA ARG A 48 -0.47 6.61 0.47
C ARG A 48 0.98 6.74 0.88
N VAL A 49 1.44 7.93 1.24
CA VAL A 49 2.85 8.15 1.64
C VAL A 49 3.25 7.26 2.82
N VAL A 50 2.34 7.05 3.79
CA VAL A 50 2.59 6.14 4.91
C VAL A 50 2.71 4.69 4.43
N ILE A 51 1.78 4.24 3.58
CA ILE A 51 1.77 2.88 3.02
C ILE A 51 3.03 2.62 2.17
N GLU A 52 3.39 3.55 1.29
CA GLU A 52 4.55 3.46 0.41
C GLU A 52 5.85 3.43 1.22
N ARG A 53 5.95 4.20 2.32
CA ARG A 53 7.09 4.14 3.25
C ARG A 53 7.20 2.76 3.89
N VAL A 54 6.09 2.18 4.38
CA VAL A 54 6.09 0.82 4.95
C VAL A 54 6.51 -0.23 3.91
N ILE A 55 5.99 -0.15 2.68
CA ILE A 55 6.37 -1.04 1.57
C ILE A 55 7.86 -0.88 1.24
N ALA A 56 8.38 0.34 1.20
CA ALA A 56 9.80 0.60 0.96
C ALA A 56 10.68 -0.05 2.03
N HIS A 57 10.32 0.06 3.32
CA HIS A 57 11.01 -0.66 4.38
C HIS A 57 10.98 -2.17 4.16
N PHE A 58 9.82 -2.75 3.85
CA PHE A 58 9.72 -4.18 3.57
C PHE A 58 10.59 -4.62 2.38
N LYS A 59 10.68 -3.81 1.32
CA LYS A 59 11.56 -4.09 0.17
C LYS A 59 13.05 -4.04 0.53
N CYS A 60 13.43 -3.25 1.54
CA CYS A 60 14.81 -3.19 2.01
C CYS A 60 15.20 -4.38 2.92
N TRP A 61 14.24 -5.05 3.55
CA TRP A 61 14.52 -6.15 4.47
C TRP A 61 14.90 -7.42 3.71
N ARG A 62 16.14 -7.89 3.90
CA ARG A 62 16.71 -9.07 3.21
C ARG A 62 15.82 -10.32 3.26
N VAL A 63 15.13 -10.53 4.39
CA VAL A 63 14.24 -11.68 4.59
C VAL A 63 13.00 -11.63 3.68
N LEU A 64 12.57 -10.43 3.25
CA LEU A 64 11.44 -10.23 2.34
C LEU A 64 11.87 -9.97 0.89
N SER A 65 13.07 -9.43 0.67
CA SER A 65 13.57 -9.11 -0.67
C SER A 65 14.32 -10.25 -1.36
N SER A 66 14.66 -11.31 -0.64
CA SER A 66 15.30 -12.50 -1.20
C SER A 66 14.28 -13.54 -1.68
N ILE A 67 14.73 -14.39 -2.62
CA ILE A 67 13.93 -15.53 -3.10
C ILE A 67 13.57 -16.43 -1.91
N PHE A 68 12.28 -16.68 -1.72
CA PHE A 68 11.78 -17.57 -0.68
C PHE A 68 12.11 -19.03 -1.00
N ARG A 69 12.92 -19.70 -0.16
CA ARG A 69 13.44 -21.05 -0.42
C ARG A 69 12.70 -22.19 0.30
N ARG A 70 11.74 -21.90 1.18
CA ARG A 70 10.99 -22.94 1.92
C ARG A 70 9.75 -23.38 1.12
N ALA A 71 9.12 -24.47 1.54
CA ALA A 71 7.86 -24.92 0.95
C ALA A 71 6.84 -23.78 0.92
N LEU A 72 6.22 -23.54 -0.24
CA LEU A 72 5.28 -22.43 -0.47
C LEU A 72 4.07 -22.47 0.49
N THR A 73 3.68 -23.67 0.93
CA THR A 73 2.67 -23.89 1.96
C THR A 73 2.97 -23.17 3.28
N SER A 74 4.25 -22.93 3.58
CA SER A 74 4.69 -22.21 4.78
C SER A 74 4.79 -20.70 4.61
N TYR A 75 4.68 -20.19 3.38
CA TYR A 75 4.92 -18.77 3.05
C TYR A 75 4.04 -17.84 3.87
N ARG A 76 2.72 -18.07 3.92
CA ARG A 76 1.79 -17.22 4.66
C ARG A 76 2.15 -17.12 6.14
N ARG A 77 2.58 -18.23 6.76
CA ARG A 77 3.03 -18.26 8.16
C ARG A 77 4.30 -17.45 8.34
N VAL A 78 5.32 -17.67 7.51
CA VAL A 78 6.60 -16.95 7.61
C VAL A 78 6.39 -15.45 7.40
N PHE A 79 5.65 -15.07 6.35
CA PHE A 79 5.30 -13.68 6.07
C PHE A 79 4.58 -13.03 7.26
N SER A 80 3.62 -13.72 7.88
CA SER A 80 2.90 -13.19 9.04
C SER A 80 3.81 -12.94 10.25
N VAL A 81 4.75 -13.84 10.52
CA VAL A 81 5.74 -13.69 11.59
C VAL A 81 6.67 -12.51 11.30
N VAL A 82 7.24 -12.43 10.10
CA VAL A 82 8.12 -11.32 9.71
C VAL A 82 7.38 -9.98 9.77
N ARG A 83 6.13 -9.93 9.29
CA ARG A 83 5.27 -8.75 9.40
C ARG A 83 5.06 -8.34 10.85
N ALA A 84 4.76 -9.29 11.75
CA ALA A 84 4.58 -9.00 13.17
C ALA A 84 5.86 -8.47 13.81
N LEU A 85 7.01 -9.08 13.53
CA LEU A 85 8.33 -8.64 14.01
C LEU A 85 8.66 -7.22 13.53
N PHE A 86 8.38 -6.91 12.27
CA PHE A 86 8.57 -5.56 11.72
C PHE A 86 7.82 -4.50 12.53
N PHE A 87 6.52 -4.70 12.75
CA PHE A 87 5.72 -3.74 13.52
C PHE A 87 6.11 -3.73 15.01
N TRP A 88 6.53 -4.86 15.57
CA TRP A 88 7.03 -4.90 16.94
C TRP A 88 8.29 -4.02 17.08
N ILE A 89 9.29 -4.18 16.20
CA ILE A 89 10.52 -3.37 16.18
C ILE A 89 10.21 -1.88 15.95
N GLN A 90 9.30 -1.55 15.05
CA GLN A 90 8.93 -0.15 14.82
C GLN A 90 8.29 0.53 16.04
N ASN A 91 7.55 -0.23 16.84
CA ASN A 91 6.89 0.28 18.06
C ASN A 91 7.80 0.22 19.30
N HIS A 92 8.91 -0.53 19.26
CA HIS A 92 9.86 -0.71 20.35
C HIS A 92 11.31 -0.50 19.86
N PRO A 93 11.69 0.72 19.43
CA PRO A 93 12.98 0.96 18.78
C PRO A 93 14.20 0.93 19.73
N ASN A 94 13.98 0.87 21.05
CA ASN A 94 15.02 1.00 22.07
C ASN A 94 15.15 -0.22 23.01
N GLU A 95 14.45 -1.31 22.69
CA GLU A 95 14.64 -2.64 23.31
C GLU A 95 15.56 -3.50 22.42
#